data_AF-A0A8S3CYZ1-F1
#
_entry.id   AF-A0A8S3CYZ1-F1
#
_cell.length_a   1.000
_cell.length_b   1.000
_cell.length_c   1.000
_cell.angle_alpha   90.00
_cell.angle_beta   90.00
_cell.angle_gamma   90.00
#
_symmetry.space_group_name_H-M   'P 1'
#
loop_
_entity.id
_entity.type
_entity.pdbx_description
1 polymer ?
#
loop_
_entity_poly.entity_id
_entity_poly.type
_entity_poly.pdbx_seq_one_letter_code
_entity_poly.pdbx_strand_id
1 'polypeptide(L)' 'DLPLKLNQWNNVVRWEFKNPQPFLRTREFLWQEGHTAWATEKEAADEVYEILDLYARVYT' A
#
# COMPACT_ATOMS: atom_id res chain seq x y z
N ASP A 1 -7.82 -8.68 19.79
CA ASP A 1 -6.69 -9.57 19.46
C ASP A 1 -5.70 -8.88 18.54
N LEU A 2 -5.04 -7.82 19.02
CA LEU A 2 -4.10 -7.03 18.23
C LEU A 2 -2.68 -7.60 18.38
N PRO A 3 -1.82 -7.50 17.35
CA PRO A 3 -2.06 -6.79 16.08
C PRO A 3 -2.81 -7.62 15.03
N LEU A 4 -3.60 -6.94 14.19
CA LEU A 4 -4.17 -7.51 12.97
C LEU A 4 -3.38 -6.97 11.78
N LYS A 5 -2.83 -7.86 10.94
CA LYS A 5 -2.09 -7.48 9.74
C LYS A 5 -2.63 -8.26 8.54
N LEU A 6 -3.15 -7.57 7.55
CA LEU A 6 -3.69 -8.16 6.32
C LEU A 6 -3.03 -7.52 5.10
N ASN A 7 -2.83 -8.33 4.06
CA ASN A 7 -2.26 -7.88 2.79
C ASN A 7 -2.96 -8.61 1.63
N GLN A 8 -3.27 -7.89 0.56
CA GLN A 8 -3.78 -8.48 -0.67
C GLN A 8 -3.04 -7.96 -1.91
N TRP A 9 -2.94 -8.84 -2.91
CA TRP A 9 -2.49 -8.52 -4.26
C TRP A 9 -3.71 -8.56 -5.18
N ASN A 10 -4.03 -7.44 -5.81
CA ASN A 10 -5.27 -7.28 -6.56
C ASN A 10 -5.13 -6.24 -7.68
N ASN A 11 -6.13 -6.22 -8.55
CA ASN A 11 -6.42 -5.12 -9.45
C ASN A 11 -7.27 -4.05 -8.75
N VAL A 12 -7.08 -2.79 -9.13
CA VAL A 12 -7.87 -1.63 -8.69
C VAL A 12 -8.40 -0.91 -9.90
N VAL A 13 -9.69 -0.55 -9.88
CA VAL A 13 -10.30 0.30 -10.90
C VAL A 13 -10.52 1.71 -10.34
N ARG A 14 -9.92 2.72 -10.96
CA ARG A 14 -10.13 4.15 -10.65
C ARG A 14 -10.52 4.93 -11.90
N TRP A 15 -11.65 5.62 -11.84
CA TRP A 15 -12.14 6.45 -12.94
C TRP A 15 -11.53 7.86 -12.90
N GLU A 16 -10.27 7.97 -13.27
CA GLU A 16 -9.56 9.26 -13.27
C GLU A 16 -9.75 10.03 -14.59
N PHE A 17 -9.84 11.37 -14.48
CA PHE A 17 -10.04 12.27 -15.63
C PHE A 17 -8.74 12.63 -16.37
N LYS A 18 -7.59 12.48 -15.70
CA LYS A 18 -6.28 12.80 -16.30
C LYS A 18 -5.96 11.83 -17.44
N ASN A 19 -5.15 12.31 -18.40
CA ASN A 19 -4.70 11.51 -19.53
C ASN A 19 -4.02 10.21 -19.04
N PRO A 20 -4.45 9.03 -19.53
CA PRO A 20 -3.81 7.78 -19.19
C PRO A 20 -2.35 7.75 -19.67
N GLN A 21 -1.48 7.17 -18.85
CA GLN A 21 -0.09 6.90 -19.17
C GLN A 21 0.20 5.44 -18.83
N PRO A 22 0.70 4.62 -19.78
CA PRO A 22 1.02 3.22 -19.50
C PRO A 22 1.89 3.08 -18.24
N PHE A 23 1.51 2.16 -17.36
CA PHE A 23 2.10 1.89 -16.03
C PHE A 23 1.97 3.00 -14.99
N LEU A 24 2.13 4.27 -15.38
CA LEU A 24 2.11 5.41 -14.45
C LEU A 24 0.69 5.85 -14.05
N ARG A 25 -0.28 5.68 -14.96
CA ARG A 25 -1.68 6.05 -14.74
C ARG A 25 -2.61 5.31 -15.71
N THR A 26 -3.17 4.19 -15.29
CA THR A 26 -4.22 3.46 -16.01
C THR A 26 -5.51 3.42 -15.21
N ARG A 27 -6.65 3.15 -15.87
CA ARG A 27 -7.94 3.02 -15.19
C ARG A 27 -8.04 1.74 -14.36
N GLU A 28 -7.35 0.70 -14.79
CA GLU A 28 -7.13 -0.52 -14.04
C GLU A 28 -5.62 -0.72 -13.86
N PHE A 29 -5.17 -0.95 -12.63
CA PHE A 29 -3.76 -1.21 -12.32
C PHE A 29 -3.64 -2.27 -11.22
N LEU A 30 -2.47 -2.90 -11.17
CA LEU A 30 -2.13 -3.92 -10.17
C LEU A 30 -1.42 -3.25 -9.01
N TRP A 31 -1.71 -3.69 -7.78
CA TRP A 31 -0.97 -3.25 -6.60
C TRP A 31 -0.99 -4.30 -5.50
N GLN A 32 -0.24 -4.01 -4.44
CA GLN A 32 -0.42 -4.61 -3.13
C GLN A 32 -1.04 -3.55 -2.21
N GLU A 33 -1.99 -3.95 -1.37
CA GLU A 33 -2.48 -3.10 -0.27
C GLU A 33 -2.40 -3.84 1.07
N GLY A 34 -1.76 -3.19 2.04
CA GLY A 34 -1.61 -3.65 3.41
C GLY A 34 -2.47 -2.82 4.36
N HIS A 35 -3.22 -3.49 5.23
CA HIS A 35 -4.06 -2.86 6.26
C HIS A 35 -3.70 -3.48 7.61
N THR A 36 -3.30 -2.64 8.56
CA THR A 36 -2.89 -3.08 9.90
C THR A 36 -3.68 -2.35 10.99
N ALA A 37 -3.91 -3.04 12.11
CA ALA A 37 -4.48 -2.46 13.32
C ALA A 37 -3.62 -2.85 14.52
N TRP A 38 -3.34 -1.88 15.39
CA TRP A 38 -2.41 -2.00 16.50
C TRP A 38 -3.04 -1.54 17.81
N ALA A 39 -2.52 -2.05 18.94
CA ALA A 39 -3.04 -1.69 20.26
C ALA A 39 -2.61 -0.28 20.68
N THR A 40 -1.46 0.19 20.20
CA THR A 40 -0.92 1.51 20.51
C THR A 40 -0.54 2.29 19.25
N GLU A 41 -0.55 3.61 19.36
CA GLU A 41 -0.08 4.52 18.31
C GLU A 41 1.40 4.28 17.97
N LYS A 42 2.23 3.99 18.99
CA LYS A 42 3.66 3.74 18.80
C LYS A 42 3.91 2.56 17.86
N GLU A 43 3.23 1.44 18.09
CA GLU A 43 3.39 0.25 17.24
C GLU A 43 2.92 0.53 15.80
N ALA A 44 1.82 1.25 15.63
CA ALA A 44 1.35 1.66 14.31
C ALA A 44 2.36 2.58 13.60
N ALA A 45 2.97 3.53 14.33
CA ALA A 45 3.98 4.43 13.79
C ALA A 45 5.28 3.69 13.42
N ASP A 46 5.70 2.72 14.22
CA ASP A 46 6.88 1.90 13.93
C ASP A 46 6.66 1.09 12.62
N GLU A 47 5.48 0.47 12.43
CA GLU A 47 5.13 -0.26 11.20
C GLU A 47 5.11 0.65 9.96
N VAL A 48 4.67 1.92 10.09
CA VAL A 48 4.68 2.87 8.97
C VAL A 48 6.08 3.03 8.39
N TYR A 49 7.10 3.17 9.25
CA TYR A 49 8.48 3.32 8.81
C TYR A 49 9.08 1.99 8.33
N GLU A 50 8.73 0.87 8.95
CA GLU A 50 9.15 -0.46 8.47
C GLU A 50 8.68 -0.73 7.03
N ILE A 51 7.40 -0.45 6.73
CA ILE A 51 6.86 -0.62 5.38
C ILE A 51 7.48 0.38 4.40
N LEU A 52 7.75 1.62 4.83
CA LEU A 52 8.43 2.61 3.98
C LEU A 52 9.85 2.14 3.59
N ASP A 53 10.60 1.56 4.53
CA ASP A 53 11.92 0.98 4.26
C ASP A 53 11.84 -0.22 3.32
N LEU A 54 10.80 -1.06 3.45
CA LEU A 54 10.55 -2.16 2.51
C LEU A 54 10.24 -1.64 1.09
N TYR A 55 9.44 -0.59 0.97
CA TYR A 55 9.22 0.05 -0.33
C TYR A 55 10.50 0.64 -0.90
N ALA A 56 11.34 1.29 -0.07
CA ALA A 56 12.63 1.80 -0.52
C ALA A 56 13.51 0.67 -1.10
N ARG A 57 13.61 -0.47 -0.41
CA ARG A 57 14.37 -1.66 -0.87
C ARG A 57 13.87 -2.30 -2.16
N VAL A 58 12.63 -2.03 -2.58
CA VAL A 58 12.11 -2.50 -3.88
C VAL A 58 12.60 -1.59 -5.02
N TYR A 59 12.80 -0.31 -4.73
CA TYR A 59 13.19 0.69 -5.73
C TYR A 59 14.71 0.97 -5.79
N THR A 60 15.46 0.56 -4.77
CA THR A 60 16.93 0.67 -4.68
C THR A 60 17.58 -0.71 -4.57
#